data_AF-A0A4Y3QU28-F1
#
_entry.id   AF-A0A4Y3QU28-F1
#
_cell.length_a   1.000
_cell.length_b   1.000
_cell.length_c   1.000
_cell.angle_alpha   90.00
_cell.angle_beta   90.00
_cell.angle_gamma   90.00
#
_symmetry.space_group_name_H-M   'P 1'
#
loop_
_entity.id
_entity.type
_entity.pdbx_description
1 polymer ?
#
loop_
_entity_poly.entity_id
_entity_poly.type
_entity_poly.pdbx_seq_one_letter_code
_entity_poly.pdbx_strand_id
1 'polypeptide(L)'
;MDGGGNIEITTVAERPELTGPLTAIDDDWPVFVVQDPVACALWDSVPVDFAAYCVVATEGTRVVARGFAVPFDGESAGRTPTPDGGWDTVLTWAHADRRAGRRTPTASALEVTVDRAHLGRGLSSRMVAALCEAARRQGHDALYAPVRPTHKHLRPRLPLDAYVRERRADGLPVDPWLRVHVRAGATIEKVAPASMTVSGSLAQWRTWTGLPFDADGPVEVPGALVPVRCDTAHDQAVYVEPNVWLRHGGDGAAR
;
A
#
# COMPACT_ATOMS: atom_id res chain seq x y z
N MET A 1 20.92 -23.57 20.42
CA MET A 1 19.45 -23.57 20.53
C MET A 1 18.96 -22.79 19.33
N ASP A 2 18.90 -23.44 18.17
CA ASP A 2 18.54 -22.81 16.90
C ASP A 2 17.07 -23.10 16.64
N GLY A 3 16.21 -22.24 17.19
CA GLY A 3 14.75 -22.33 17.08
C GLY A 3 14.16 -21.26 16.17
N GLY A 4 14.88 -20.81 15.14
CA GLY A 4 14.29 -19.96 14.10
C GLY A 4 13.46 -20.83 13.17
N GLY A 5 12.14 -20.74 13.24
CA GLY A 5 11.25 -21.51 12.37
C GLY A 5 11.50 -21.13 10.90
N ASN A 6 11.47 -22.10 10.00
CA ASN A 6 11.58 -21.79 8.58
C ASN A 6 10.37 -20.94 8.14
N ILE A 7 10.62 -19.85 7.42
CA ILE A 7 9.56 -18.99 6.91
C ILE A 7 8.99 -19.57 5.63
N GLU A 8 7.72 -19.94 5.68
CA GLU A 8 6.93 -20.38 4.52
C GLU A 8 6.06 -19.23 4.03
N ILE A 9 6.02 -19.02 2.71
CA ILE A 9 5.14 -18.01 2.09
C ILE A 9 4.24 -18.72 1.10
N THR A 10 2.93 -18.59 1.29
CA THR A 10 1.89 -19.15 0.41
C THR A 10 0.92 -18.05 0.01
N THR A 11 0.08 -18.32 -0.98
CA THR A 11 -1.13 -17.54 -1.21
C THR A 11 -2.17 -17.82 -0.13
N VAL A 12 -3.14 -16.92 0.04
CA VAL A 12 -4.32 -17.16 0.89
C VAL A 12 -5.22 -18.22 0.26
N ALA A 13 -5.26 -18.33 -1.07
CA ALA A 13 -6.00 -19.39 -1.76
C ALA A 13 -5.49 -20.81 -1.44
N GLU A 14 -4.18 -20.97 -1.19
CA GLU A 14 -3.58 -22.25 -0.79
C GLU A 14 -3.87 -22.60 0.68
N ARG A 15 -4.06 -21.60 1.54
CA ARG A 15 -4.30 -21.74 2.98
C ARG A 15 -5.41 -20.80 3.47
N PRO A 16 -6.68 -21.01 3.05
CA PRO A 16 -7.79 -20.11 3.34
C PRO A 16 -8.10 -20.00 4.84
N GLU A 17 -7.74 -21.01 5.64
CA GLU A 17 -7.83 -21.01 7.10
C GLU A 17 -7.00 -19.90 7.76
N LEU A 18 -5.99 -19.35 7.07
CA LEU A 18 -5.15 -18.26 7.57
C LEU A 18 -5.78 -16.87 7.38
N THR A 19 -6.92 -16.74 6.71
CA THR A 19 -7.58 -15.45 6.45
C THR A 19 -7.86 -14.66 7.73
N GLY A 20 -8.46 -15.32 8.74
CA GLY A 20 -8.74 -14.68 10.04
C GLY A 20 -7.47 -14.22 10.76
N PRO A 21 -6.45 -15.10 10.93
CA PRO A 21 -5.15 -14.76 11.49
C PRO A 21 -4.39 -13.59 10.86
N LEU A 22 -4.71 -13.17 9.62
CA LEU A 22 -4.08 -12.00 8.98
C LEU A 22 -4.28 -10.70 9.77
N THR A 23 -5.34 -10.61 10.58
CA THR A 23 -5.64 -9.44 11.42
C THR A 23 -4.80 -9.37 12.70
N ALA A 24 -4.12 -10.47 13.05
CA ALA A 24 -3.34 -10.57 14.29
C ALA A 24 -1.91 -10.01 14.18
N ILE A 25 -1.51 -9.51 13.00
CA ILE A 25 -0.20 -8.89 12.79
C ILE A 25 -0.18 -7.54 13.51
N ASP A 26 0.82 -7.34 14.37
CA ASP A 26 1.11 -6.02 14.95
C ASP A 26 1.74 -5.11 13.89
N ASP A 27 0.95 -4.16 13.40
CA ASP A 27 1.37 -3.15 12.42
C ASP A 27 1.63 -1.77 13.05
N ASP A 28 2.04 -0.80 12.25
CA ASP A 28 2.37 0.56 12.69
C ASP A 28 1.56 1.64 11.93
N TRP A 29 0.40 1.28 11.40
CA TRP A 29 -0.43 2.22 10.67
C TRP A 29 -0.97 3.33 11.59
N PRO A 30 -0.86 4.62 11.22
CA PRO A 30 -1.47 5.68 11.99
C PRO A 30 -2.99 5.53 12.03
N VAL A 31 -3.59 5.81 13.20
CA VAL A 31 -5.04 5.64 13.46
C VAL A 31 -5.91 6.35 12.43
N PHE A 32 -5.51 7.53 11.94
CA PHE A 32 -6.30 8.26 10.94
C PHE A 32 -6.29 7.57 9.57
N VAL A 33 -5.25 6.82 9.20
CA VAL A 33 -5.17 6.17 7.88
C VAL A 33 -6.23 5.08 7.75
N VAL A 34 -6.52 4.36 8.85
CA VAL A 34 -7.56 3.32 8.85
C VAL A 34 -9.00 3.87 8.83
N GLN A 35 -9.15 5.20 8.80
CA GLN A 35 -10.45 5.89 8.68
C GLN A 35 -10.79 6.28 7.24
N ASP A 36 -9.98 5.86 6.27
CA ASP A 36 -10.27 6.01 4.85
C ASP A 36 -11.59 5.31 4.49
N PRO A 37 -12.62 6.03 3.98
CA PRO A 37 -13.91 5.44 3.69
C PRO A 37 -13.89 4.32 2.66
N VAL A 38 -12.97 4.36 1.68
CA VAL A 38 -12.82 3.32 0.66
C VAL A 38 -12.24 2.07 1.31
N ALA A 39 -11.20 2.22 2.13
CA ALA A 39 -10.63 1.12 2.90
C ALA A 39 -11.68 0.50 3.84
N CYS A 40 -12.40 1.31 4.62
CA CYS A 40 -13.44 0.83 5.54
C CYS A 40 -14.52 -0.01 4.83
N ALA A 41 -14.84 0.30 3.57
CA ALA A 41 -15.90 -0.38 2.83
C ALA A 41 -15.42 -1.66 2.12
N LEU A 42 -14.15 -1.73 1.72
CA LEU A 42 -13.68 -2.70 0.73
C LEU A 42 -12.44 -3.50 1.15
N TRP A 43 -11.73 -3.09 2.20
CA TRP A 43 -10.45 -3.69 2.55
C TRP A 43 -10.57 -5.13 3.07
N ASP A 44 -11.49 -5.37 3.99
CA ASP A 44 -11.61 -6.66 4.68
C ASP A 44 -12.01 -7.82 3.75
N SER A 45 -12.66 -7.52 2.61
CA SER A 45 -12.99 -8.51 1.60
C SER A 45 -11.80 -8.91 0.73
N VAL A 46 -10.73 -8.13 0.67
CA VAL A 46 -9.59 -8.37 -0.24
C VAL A 46 -9.01 -9.79 -0.13
N PRO A 47 -8.60 -10.28 1.07
CA PRO A 47 -8.00 -11.61 1.19
C PRO A 47 -8.99 -12.75 0.89
N VAL A 48 -10.30 -12.49 0.89
CA VAL A 48 -11.34 -13.47 0.55
C VAL A 48 -11.63 -13.45 -0.95
N ASP A 49 -11.94 -12.27 -1.50
CA ASP A 49 -12.36 -12.08 -2.88
C ASP A 49 -11.21 -12.26 -3.89
N PHE A 50 -9.99 -11.96 -3.46
CA PHE A 50 -8.78 -12.01 -4.28
C PHE A 50 -7.70 -12.90 -3.65
N ALA A 51 -8.11 -13.99 -2.98
CA ALA A 51 -7.23 -14.88 -2.22
C ALA A 51 -6.01 -15.40 -3.00
N ALA A 52 -6.13 -15.60 -4.32
CA ALA A 52 -5.03 -16.06 -5.18
C ALA A 52 -3.95 -14.99 -5.43
N TYR A 53 -4.27 -13.71 -5.20
CA TYR A 53 -3.36 -12.57 -5.31
C TYR A 53 -2.76 -12.16 -3.95
N CYS A 54 -3.34 -12.66 -2.86
CA CYS A 54 -2.91 -12.34 -1.50
C CYS A 54 -1.95 -13.41 -1.00
N VAL A 55 -0.89 -13.01 -0.31
CA VAL A 55 0.15 -13.89 0.24
C VAL A 55 0.28 -13.74 1.75
N VAL A 56 0.65 -14.82 2.41
CA VAL A 56 0.85 -14.91 3.86
C VAL A 56 2.15 -15.62 4.17
N ALA A 57 2.95 -15.03 5.06
CA ALA A 57 4.15 -15.67 5.60
C ALA A 57 3.88 -16.23 6.99
N THR A 58 4.33 -17.45 7.23
CA THR A 58 4.25 -18.11 8.53
C THR A 58 5.63 -18.53 9.04
N GLU A 59 5.82 -18.43 10.36
CA GLU A 59 6.92 -19.06 11.09
C GLU A 59 6.31 -20.17 11.97
N GLY A 60 6.40 -21.42 11.52
CA GLY A 60 5.59 -22.50 12.09
C GLY A 60 4.09 -22.23 11.85
N THR A 61 3.30 -22.14 12.92
CA THR A 61 1.86 -21.84 12.85
C THR A 61 1.53 -20.35 12.98
N ARG A 62 2.52 -19.50 13.30
CA ARG A 62 2.30 -18.06 13.51
C ARG A 62 2.37 -17.33 12.17
N VAL A 63 1.36 -16.51 11.89
CA VAL A 63 1.42 -15.52 10.79
C VAL A 63 2.36 -14.39 11.20
N VAL A 64 3.31 -14.06 10.32
CA VAL A 64 4.37 -13.06 10.59
C VAL A 64 4.49 -11.99 9.51
N ALA A 65 3.82 -12.17 8.36
CA ALA A 65 3.64 -11.12 7.37
C ALA A 65 2.44 -11.43 6.47
N ARG A 66 1.89 -10.39 5.85
CA ARG A 66 0.88 -10.49 4.80
C ARG A 66 1.20 -9.52 3.66
N GLY A 67 0.69 -9.82 2.47
CA GLY A 67 0.72 -8.90 1.35
C GLY A 67 -0.51 -9.10 0.50
N PHE A 68 -1.16 -8.01 0.12
CA PHE A 68 -2.39 -8.06 -0.67
C PHE A 68 -2.17 -7.43 -2.03
N ALA A 69 -2.80 -8.02 -3.04
CA ALA A 69 -2.88 -7.48 -4.38
C ALA A 69 -4.26 -7.78 -4.97
N VAL A 70 -4.63 -7.00 -5.97
CA VAL A 70 -5.90 -7.13 -6.68
C VAL A 70 -5.70 -6.99 -8.19
N PRO A 71 -6.46 -7.74 -9.00
CA PRO A 71 -6.55 -7.49 -10.42
C PRO A 71 -7.60 -6.40 -10.71
N PHE A 72 -7.39 -5.60 -11.74
CA PHE A 72 -8.33 -4.58 -12.18
C PHE A 72 -8.24 -4.34 -13.69
N ASP A 73 -9.26 -3.69 -14.24
CA ASP A 73 -9.25 -3.18 -15.60
C ASP A 73 -8.62 -1.77 -15.61
N GLY A 74 -7.37 -1.72 -16.07
CA GLY A 74 -6.61 -0.48 -16.30
C GLY A 74 -6.53 -0.05 -17.76
N GLU A 75 -7.26 -0.69 -18.68
CA GLU A 75 -7.13 -0.48 -20.13
C GLU A 75 -8.38 0.13 -20.78
N SER A 76 -9.57 -0.07 -20.18
CA SER A 76 -10.81 0.52 -20.68
C SER A 76 -10.73 2.04 -20.79
N ALA A 77 -11.55 2.61 -21.68
CA ALA A 77 -11.61 4.05 -21.92
C ALA A 77 -11.74 4.85 -20.60
N GLY A 78 -10.81 5.78 -20.39
CA GLY A 78 -10.75 6.60 -19.18
C GLY A 78 -10.03 5.97 -17.99
N ARG A 79 -9.49 4.76 -18.13
CA ARG A 79 -8.67 4.08 -17.11
C ARG A 79 -7.22 3.97 -17.55
N THR A 80 -6.35 3.75 -16.57
CA THR A 80 -4.90 3.58 -16.76
C THR A 80 -4.38 2.66 -15.66
N PRO A 81 -3.26 1.93 -15.86
CA PRO A 81 -2.63 1.15 -14.80
C PRO A 81 -2.13 1.97 -13.59
N THR A 82 -1.90 3.27 -13.78
CA THR A 82 -1.36 4.17 -12.73
C THR A 82 -2.26 5.40 -12.53
N PRO A 83 -3.51 5.23 -12.04
CA PRO A 83 -4.44 6.34 -11.88
C PRO A 83 -3.96 7.35 -10.83
N ASP A 84 -4.34 8.62 -11.00
CA ASP A 84 -3.95 9.68 -10.05
C ASP A 84 -4.55 9.49 -8.66
N GLY A 85 -5.72 8.86 -8.57
CA GLY A 85 -6.37 8.45 -7.34
C GLY A 85 -5.81 7.16 -6.71
N GLY A 86 -4.68 6.65 -7.23
CA GLY A 86 -3.82 5.68 -6.58
C GLY A 86 -4.53 4.44 -6.01
N TRP A 87 -4.25 4.18 -4.74
CA TRP A 87 -4.69 3.03 -3.97
C TRP A 87 -6.22 2.92 -3.88
N ASP A 88 -6.92 4.01 -3.53
CA ASP A 88 -8.39 4.06 -3.42
C ASP A 88 -9.08 3.72 -4.74
N THR A 89 -8.54 4.28 -5.83
CA THR A 89 -9.08 4.05 -7.17
C THR A 89 -8.92 2.60 -7.59
N VAL A 90 -7.75 1.99 -7.36
CA VAL A 90 -7.51 0.58 -7.67
C VAL A 90 -8.39 -0.34 -6.82
N LEU A 91 -8.51 -0.08 -5.52
CA LEU A 91 -9.35 -0.90 -4.63
C LEU A 91 -10.83 -0.85 -5.06
N THR A 92 -11.30 0.35 -5.43
CA THR A 92 -12.66 0.55 -5.94
C THR A 92 -12.87 -0.14 -7.29
N TRP A 93 -11.95 0.04 -8.24
CA TRP A 93 -12.05 -0.57 -9.57
C TRP A 93 -12.01 -2.10 -9.48
N ALA A 94 -11.09 -2.68 -8.72
CA ALA A 94 -10.99 -4.14 -8.57
C ALA A 94 -12.32 -4.77 -8.11
N HIS A 95 -12.95 -4.19 -7.08
CA HIS A 95 -14.25 -4.68 -6.60
C HIS A 95 -15.37 -4.44 -7.61
N ALA A 96 -15.41 -3.28 -8.26
CA ALA A 96 -16.41 -2.99 -9.29
C ALA A 96 -16.27 -3.92 -10.51
N ASP A 97 -15.04 -4.22 -10.92
CA ASP A 97 -14.71 -5.08 -12.06
C ASP A 97 -15.06 -6.53 -11.76
N ARG A 98 -14.74 -7.02 -10.56
CA ARG A 98 -15.16 -8.33 -10.07
C ARG A 98 -16.69 -8.48 -10.10
N ARG A 99 -17.42 -7.50 -9.56
CA ARG A 99 -18.91 -7.52 -9.54
C ARG A 99 -19.51 -7.53 -10.95
N ALA A 100 -18.85 -6.86 -11.89
CA ALA A 100 -19.30 -6.79 -13.28
C ALA A 100 -18.77 -7.92 -14.17
N GLY A 101 -17.94 -8.83 -13.65
CA GLY A 101 -17.27 -9.86 -14.44
C GLY A 101 -16.37 -9.30 -15.55
N ARG A 102 -15.78 -8.11 -15.35
CA ARG A 102 -14.90 -7.48 -16.34
C ARG A 102 -13.56 -8.21 -16.42
N ARG A 103 -12.97 -8.20 -17.61
CA ARG A 103 -11.59 -8.66 -17.81
C ARG A 103 -10.64 -7.70 -17.11
N THR A 104 -9.74 -8.24 -16.29
CA THR A 104 -8.78 -7.46 -15.51
C THR A 104 -7.35 -7.82 -15.97
N PRO A 105 -6.81 -7.18 -17.02
CA PRO A 105 -5.47 -7.48 -17.53
C PRO A 105 -4.36 -6.94 -16.64
N THR A 106 -4.66 -6.02 -15.73
CA THR A 106 -3.69 -5.37 -14.83
C THR A 106 -3.82 -5.91 -13.41
N ALA A 107 -2.72 -5.93 -12.66
CA ALA A 107 -2.70 -6.21 -11.23
C ALA A 107 -1.94 -5.13 -10.47
N SER A 108 -2.39 -4.85 -9.25
CA SER A 108 -1.71 -3.93 -8.32
C SER A 108 -1.58 -4.53 -6.94
N ALA A 109 -0.41 -4.41 -6.34
CA ALA A 109 -0.23 -4.57 -4.90
C ALA A 109 -0.96 -3.44 -4.18
N LEU A 110 -1.51 -3.75 -3.00
CA LEU A 110 -2.16 -2.82 -2.10
C LEU A 110 -1.37 -2.64 -0.80
N GLU A 111 -0.75 -3.69 -0.29
CA GLU A 111 0.13 -3.60 0.89
C GLU A 111 1.18 -4.72 0.93
N VAL A 112 2.20 -4.48 1.77
CA VAL A 112 2.98 -5.52 2.43
C VAL A 112 3.14 -5.10 3.88
N THR A 113 2.73 -5.96 4.81
CA THR A 113 2.83 -5.71 6.25
C THR A 113 3.60 -6.85 6.89
N VAL A 114 4.60 -6.52 7.70
CA VAL A 114 5.45 -7.48 8.42
C VAL A 114 5.29 -7.22 9.92
N ASP A 115 5.10 -8.29 10.69
CA ASP A 115 5.01 -8.22 12.15
C ASP A 115 6.23 -7.50 12.73
N ARG A 116 5.98 -6.59 13.68
CA ARG A 116 7.02 -5.78 14.32
C ARG A 116 8.19 -6.60 14.87
N ALA A 117 7.92 -7.80 15.41
CA ALA A 117 8.95 -8.69 15.95
C ALA A 117 9.84 -9.35 14.86
N HIS A 118 9.44 -9.24 13.60
CA HIS A 118 10.08 -9.84 12.43
C HIS A 118 10.68 -8.82 11.46
N LEU A 119 10.61 -7.52 11.79
CA LEU A 119 11.28 -6.45 11.04
C LEU A 119 12.81 -6.63 10.99
N GLY A 120 13.43 -6.09 9.95
CA GLY A 120 14.89 -6.14 9.76
C GLY A 120 15.46 -7.49 9.30
N ARG A 121 14.63 -8.52 9.12
CA ARG A 121 15.05 -9.87 8.72
C ARG A 121 14.99 -10.15 7.21
N GLY A 122 14.83 -9.10 6.39
CA GLY A 122 14.71 -9.21 4.93
C GLY A 122 13.37 -9.77 4.42
N LEU A 123 12.38 -9.94 5.29
CA LEU A 123 11.08 -10.53 4.92
C LEU A 123 10.31 -9.67 3.90
N SER A 124 10.40 -8.34 3.97
CA SER A 124 9.67 -7.46 3.05
C SER A 124 10.02 -7.71 1.59
N SER A 125 11.30 -7.91 1.25
CA SER A 125 11.71 -8.23 -0.12
C SER A 125 11.16 -9.58 -0.60
N ARG A 126 11.10 -10.58 0.31
CA ARG A 126 10.51 -11.88 0.02
C ARG A 126 9.00 -11.79 -0.22
N MET A 127 8.30 -10.97 0.56
CA MET A 127 6.87 -10.72 0.40
C MET A 127 6.55 -10.00 -0.92
N VAL A 128 7.35 -9.00 -1.31
CA VAL A 128 7.21 -8.34 -2.61
C VAL A 128 7.41 -9.32 -3.77
N ALA A 129 8.45 -10.17 -3.69
CA ALA A 129 8.68 -11.21 -4.69
C ALA A 129 7.52 -12.22 -4.75
N ALA A 130 6.98 -12.62 -3.61
CA ALA A 130 5.84 -13.53 -3.53
C ALA A 130 4.56 -12.92 -4.14
N LEU A 131 4.31 -11.62 -3.95
CA LEU A 131 3.19 -10.92 -4.61
C LEU A 131 3.36 -10.88 -6.13
N CYS A 132 4.58 -10.59 -6.62
CA CYS A 132 4.86 -10.60 -8.06
C CYS A 132 4.61 -12.00 -8.65
N GLU A 133 5.07 -13.04 -7.96
CA GLU A 133 4.86 -14.42 -8.37
C GLU A 133 3.37 -14.82 -8.33
N ALA A 134 2.63 -14.39 -7.30
CA ALA A 134 1.18 -14.62 -7.22
C ALA A 134 0.45 -13.98 -8.41
N ALA A 135 0.75 -12.72 -8.74
CA ALA A 135 0.18 -12.06 -9.92
C ALA A 135 0.58 -12.75 -11.24
N ARG A 136 1.84 -13.18 -11.36
CA ARG A 136 2.33 -13.91 -12.54
C ARG A 136 1.61 -15.25 -12.75
N ARG A 137 1.34 -16.00 -11.67
CA ARG A 137 0.56 -17.26 -11.73
C ARG A 137 -0.86 -17.05 -12.23
N GLN A 138 -1.42 -15.86 -12.05
CA GLN A 138 -2.72 -15.46 -12.57
C GLN A 138 -2.67 -14.90 -14.01
N GLY A 139 -1.48 -14.88 -14.63
CA GLY A 139 -1.29 -14.48 -16.03
C GLY A 139 -0.95 -13.00 -16.23
N HIS A 140 -0.52 -12.29 -15.19
CA HIS A 140 -0.07 -10.89 -15.33
C HIS A 140 1.43 -10.79 -15.59
N ASP A 141 1.81 -9.98 -16.59
CA ASP A 141 3.21 -9.72 -16.93
C ASP A 141 3.88 -8.68 -16.03
N ALA A 142 3.07 -7.89 -15.32
CA ALA A 142 3.54 -6.83 -14.43
C ALA A 142 2.64 -6.68 -13.22
N LEU A 143 3.23 -6.22 -12.12
CA LEU A 143 2.54 -5.84 -10.89
C LEU A 143 2.83 -4.37 -10.58
N TYR A 144 1.79 -3.54 -10.58
CA TYR A 144 1.88 -2.15 -10.17
C TYR A 144 1.78 -2.04 -8.64
N ALA A 145 2.28 -0.95 -8.06
CA ALA A 145 2.15 -0.70 -6.62
C ALA A 145 2.12 0.81 -6.36
N PRO A 146 1.04 1.37 -5.78
CA PRO A 146 1.04 2.73 -5.26
C PRO A 146 1.68 2.70 -3.88
N VAL A 147 2.98 2.94 -3.83
CA VAL A 147 3.77 2.80 -2.61
C VAL A 147 3.72 4.08 -1.78
N ARG A 148 3.29 3.93 -0.52
CA ARG A 148 3.43 4.90 0.56
C ARG A 148 4.88 4.91 1.09
N PRO A 149 5.70 5.96 0.85
CA PRO A 149 7.10 5.96 1.29
C PRO A 149 7.20 6.09 2.82
N THR A 150 8.01 5.25 3.45
CA THR A 150 8.00 5.10 4.92
C THR A 150 8.62 6.29 5.65
N HIS A 151 9.57 7.01 5.03
CA HIS A 151 10.26 8.13 5.67
C HIS A 151 9.74 9.51 5.22
N LYS A 152 8.75 9.56 4.32
CA LYS A 152 8.26 10.84 3.79
C LYS A 152 7.62 11.72 4.88
N HIS A 153 7.01 11.11 5.89
CA HIS A 153 6.41 11.80 7.04
C HIS A 153 7.41 12.64 7.85
N LEU A 154 8.72 12.37 7.75
CA LEU A 154 9.77 13.17 8.41
C LEU A 154 9.97 14.55 7.74
N ARG A 155 9.48 14.72 6.50
CA ARG A 155 9.58 15.96 5.73
C ARG A 155 8.23 16.24 5.04
N PRO A 156 7.14 16.48 5.79
CA PRO A 156 5.80 16.52 5.25
C PRO A 156 5.60 17.67 4.24
N ARG A 157 6.33 18.77 4.39
CA ARG A 157 6.29 19.93 3.47
C ARG A 157 7.07 19.77 2.18
N LEU A 158 8.00 18.83 2.08
CA LEU A 158 8.73 18.57 0.84
C LEU A 158 7.75 17.94 -0.17
N PRO A 159 7.55 18.52 -1.36
CA PRO A 159 6.71 17.92 -2.40
C PRO A 159 7.17 16.50 -2.74
N LEU A 160 6.22 15.58 -2.95
CA LEU A 160 6.54 14.17 -3.11
C LEU A 160 7.38 13.92 -4.38
N ASP A 161 7.13 14.66 -5.45
CA ASP A 161 7.90 14.61 -6.70
C ASP A 161 9.39 14.98 -6.52
N ALA A 162 9.70 15.93 -5.63
CA ALA A 162 11.06 16.26 -5.23
C ALA A 162 11.65 15.16 -4.32
N TYR A 163 10.89 14.70 -3.32
CA TYR A 163 11.31 13.65 -2.40
C TYR A 163 11.72 12.35 -3.13
N VAL A 164 10.92 11.90 -4.10
CA VAL A 164 11.18 10.65 -4.84
C VAL A 164 12.33 10.76 -5.83
N ARG A 165 12.91 11.94 -6.06
CA ARG A 165 14.11 12.14 -6.88
C ARG A 165 15.40 12.06 -6.07
N GLU A 166 15.32 12.12 -4.75
CA GLU A 166 16.51 12.02 -3.91
C GLU A 166 17.14 10.62 -4.01
N ARG A 167 18.45 10.59 -4.23
CA ARG A 167 19.24 9.38 -4.39
C ARG A 167 20.39 9.35 -3.39
N ARG A 168 20.74 8.15 -2.96
CA ARG A 168 21.99 7.85 -2.25
C ARG A 168 23.16 7.87 -3.24
N ALA A 169 24.38 7.81 -2.72
CA ALA A 169 25.60 7.69 -3.53
C ALA A 169 25.62 6.44 -4.43
N ASP A 170 24.92 5.38 -4.05
CA ASP A 170 24.77 4.14 -4.83
C ASP A 170 23.69 4.23 -5.93
N GLY A 171 23.08 5.40 -6.14
CA GLY A 171 22.05 5.61 -7.15
C GLY A 171 20.66 5.09 -6.79
N LEU A 172 20.46 4.52 -5.60
CA LEU A 172 19.16 4.04 -5.13
C LEU A 172 18.36 5.14 -4.41
N PRO A 173 17.03 5.02 -4.31
CA PRO A 173 16.21 5.94 -3.53
C PRO A 173 16.69 6.10 -2.08
N VAL A 174 16.59 7.32 -1.56
CA VAL A 174 16.87 7.60 -0.13
C VAL A 174 15.83 6.93 0.78
N ASP A 175 14.55 6.96 0.39
CA ASP A 175 13.47 6.29 1.12
C ASP A 175 13.71 4.77 1.20
N PRO A 176 13.67 4.17 2.40
CA PRO A 176 13.95 2.74 2.56
C PRO A 176 12.97 1.83 1.81
N TRP A 177 11.69 2.20 1.76
CA TRP A 177 10.68 1.33 1.18
C TRP A 177 10.69 1.39 -0.34
N LEU A 178 10.83 2.58 -0.92
CA LEU A 178 11.08 2.73 -2.36
C LEU A 178 12.35 1.97 -2.78
N ARG A 179 13.40 1.99 -1.94
CA ARG A 179 14.64 1.26 -2.21
C ARG A 179 14.46 -0.26 -2.20
N VAL A 180 13.58 -0.82 -1.37
CA VAL A 180 13.26 -2.27 -1.42
C VAL A 180 12.67 -2.63 -2.77
N HIS A 181 11.69 -1.87 -3.27
CA HIS A 181 11.07 -2.12 -4.56
C HIS A 181 12.07 -1.97 -5.73
N VAL A 182 12.84 -0.89 -5.77
CA VAL A 182 13.83 -0.67 -6.85
C VAL A 182 14.90 -1.76 -6.85
N ARG A 183 15.36 -2.22 -5.69
CA ARG A 183 16.28 -3.38 -5.58
C ARG A 183 15.67 -4.68 -6.07
N ALA A 184 14.35 -4.83 -5.99
CA ALA A 184 13.61 -5.96 -6.54
C ALA A 184 13.34 -5.81 -8.05
N GLY A 185 13.88 -4.77 -8.70
CA GLY A 185 13.77 -4.55 -10.15
C GLY A 185 12.60 -3.65 -10.55
N ALA A 186 11.93 -2.99 -9.60
CA ALA A 186 10.83 -2.08 -9.94
C ALA A 186 11.32 -0.76 -10.55
N THR A 187 10.57 -0.23 -11.50
CA THR A 187 10.70 1.15 -12.00
C THR A 187 9.76 2.08 -11.23
N ILE A 188 10.17 3.33 -11.02
CA ILE A 188 9.30 4.40 -10.51
C ILE A 188 8.62 5.04 -11.73
N GLU A 189 7.30 4.99 -11.78
CA GLU A 189 6.50 5.49 -12.91
C GLU A 189 6.14 6.97 -12.73
N LYS A 190 5.41 7.28 -11.65
CA LYS A 190 4.92 8.64 -11.34
C LYS A 190 4.41 8.74 -9.91
N VAL A 191 4.12 9.95 -9.47
CA VAL A 191 3.35 10.19 -8.24
C VAL A 191 1.86 10.00 -8.52
N ALA A 192 1.15 9.35 -7.60
CA ALA A 192 -0.31 9.37 -7.47
C ALA A 192 -0.65 10.49 -6.46
N PRO A 193 -1.15 11.66 -6.89
CA PRO A 193 -1.31 12.81 -6.01
C PRO A 193 -2.40 12.64 -4.95
N ALA A 194 -3.39 11.77 -5.17
CA ALA A 194 -4.54 11.58 -4.28
C ALA A 194 -4.81 10.09 -4.05
N SER A 195 -3.79 9.35 -3.63
CA SER A 195 -3.81 7.89 -3.55
C SER A 195 -4.73 7.34 -2.47
N MET A 196 -4.78 8.01 -1.31
CA MET A 196 -5.70 7.71 -0.21
C MET A 196 -6.30 9.02 0.29
N THR A 197 -7.58 9.02 0.67
CA THR A 197 -8.26 10.21 1.17
C THR A 197 -9.01 9.93 2.47
N VAL A 198 -8.56 10.59 3.54
CA VAL A 198 -9.25 10.56 4.83
C VAL A 198 -9.94 11.90 5.05
N SER A 199 -11.26 11.86 5.24
CA SER A 199 -12.07 13.03 5.57
C SER A 199 -12.87 12.76 6.83
N GLY A 200 -13.08 13.80 7.65
CA GLY A 200 -13.88 13.70 8.87
C GLY A 200 -14.13 15.05 9.50
N SER A 201 -15.00 15.08 10.50
CA SER A 201 -15.23 16.28 11.31
C SER A 201 -14.02 16.64 12.15
N LEU A 202 -13.93 17.88 12.63
CA LEU A 202 -12.82 18.27 13.52
C LEU A 202 -12.82 17.46 14.81
N ALA A 203 -14.01 17.08 15.31
CA ALA A 203 -14.13 16.20 16.48
C ALA A 203 -13.53 14.81 16.23
N GLN A 204 -13.76 14.23 15.05
CA GLN A 204 -13.15 12.97 14.65
C GLN A 204 -11.63 13.11 14.55
N TRP A 205 -11.12 14.14 13.88
CA TRP A 205 -9.69 14.39 13.74
C TRP A 205 -8.97 14.60 15.08
N ARG A 206 -9.58 15.35 16.01
CA ARG A 206 -9.11 15.48 17.39
C ARG A 206 -9.02 14.12 18.09
N THR A 207 -10.03 13.27 17.90
CA THR A 207 -10.06 11.91 18.47
C THR A 207 -8.96 11.02 17.88
N TRP A 208 -8.75 11.06 16.56
CA TRP A 208 -7.79 10.21 15.87
C TRP A 208 -6.33 10.61 16.12
N THR A 209 -6.07 11.90 16.37
CA THR A 209 -4.70 12.45 16.38
C THR A 209 -4.29 13.06 17.71
N GLY A 210 -5.23 13.42 18.57
CA GLY A 210 -4.99 14.22 19.77
C GLY A 210 -4.63 15.69 19.49
N LEU A 211 -4.64 16.13 18.23
CA LEU A 211 -4.28 17.50 17.83
C LEU A 211 -5.51 18.43 17.87
N PRO A 212 -5.31 19.76 18.04
CA PRO A 212 -6.42 20.67 18.33
C PRO A 212 -7.34 20.97 17.14
N PHE A 213 -6.82 21.01 15.90
CA PHE A 213 -7.61 21.35 14.71
C PHE A 213 -8.51 22.58 14.92
N ASP A 214 -7.94 23.68 15.40
CA ASP A 214 -8.63 24.90 15.86
C ASP A 214 -8.40 26.13 14.95
N ALA A 215 -7.57 25.99 13.92
CA ALA A 215 -7.28 27.03 12.93
C ALA A 215 -7.36 26.48 11.50
N ASP A 216 -7.79 27.33 10.56
CA ASP A 216 -7.82 27.00 9.14
C ASP A 216 -6.40 26.77 8.58
N GLY A 217 -6.29 25.84 7.63
CA GLY A 217 -5.08 25.62 6.85
C GLY A 217 -4.36 24.31 7.18
N PRO A 218 -3.05 24.22 6.86
CA PRO A 218 -2.30 22.97 6.98
C PRO A 218 -1.95 22.63 8.44
N VAL A 219 -2.33 21.43 8.88
CA VAL A 219 -1.97 20.83 10.18
C VAL A 219 -0.99 19.68 9.94
N GLU A 220 0.18 19.73 10.56
CA GLU A 220 1.14 18.63 10.52
C GLU A 220 0.73 17.55 11.53
N VAL A 221 0.35 16.39 11.01
CA VAL A 221 -0.06 15.23 11.81
C VAL A 221 1.07 14.20 11.81
N PRO A 222 1.53 13.71 12.99
CA PRO A 222 2.53 12.65 13.04
C PRO A 222 2.15 11.44 12.20
N GLY A 223 3.08 10.99 11.34
CA GLY A 223 2.87 9.88 10.42
C GLY A 223 2.20 10.25 9.10
N ALA A 224 1.61 11.43 8.94
CA ALA A 224 1.08 11.90 7.66
C ALA A 224 2.19 12.28 6.69
N LEU A 225 2.04 11.93 5.41
CA LEU A 225 3.05 12.20 4.38
C LEU A 225 3.06 13.67 3.93
N VAL A 226 1.94 14.36 4.10
CA VAL A 226 1.70 15.77 3.81
C VAL A 226 0.78 16.36 4.88
N PRO A 227 0.72 17.69 5.05
CA PRO A 227 -0.19 18.30 6.01
C PRO A 227 -1.67 18.02 5.71
N VAL A 228 -2.47 17.82 6.76
CA VAL A 228 -3.93 17.73 6.70
C VAL A 228 -4.51 19.12 6.53
N ARG A 229 -5.54 19.29 5.70
CA ARG A 229 -6.23 20.58 5.54
C ARG A 229 -7.37 20.69 6.53
N CYS A 230 -7.26 21.62 7.47
CA CYS A 230 -8.29 21.98 8.43
C CYS A 230 -9.14 23.14 7.88
N ASP A 231 -10.46 23.01 8.01
CA ASP A 231 -11.47 23.98 7.63
C ASP A 231 -12.48 24.10 8.78
N THR A 232 -12.26 25.12 9.61
CA THR A 232 -13.05 25.42 10.80
C THR A 232 -14.41 26.02 10.47
N ALA A 233 -14.52 26.71 9.33
CA ALA A 233 -15.78 27.28 8.87
C ALA A 233 -16.81 26.18 8.53
N HIS A 234 -16.35 25.02 8.06
CA HIS A 234 -17.22 23.90 7.67
C HIS A 234 -17.12 22.67 8.61
N ASP A 235 -16.47 22.82 9.78
CA ASP A 235 -16.25 21.74 10.76
C ASP A 235 -15.67 20.45 10.15
N GLN A 236 -14.67 20.58 9.27
CA GLN A 236 -14.08 19.43 8.59
C GLN A 236 -12.56 19.53 8.47
N ALA A 237 -11.92 18.37 8.39
CA ALA A 237 -10.56 18.30 7.90
C ALA A 237 -10.38 17.14 6.91
N VAL A 238 -9.49 17.34 5.95
CA VAL A 238 -9.25 16.40 4.84
C VAL A 238 -7.75 16.19 4.67
N TYR A 239 -7.36 14.92 4.68
CA TYR A 239 -6.03 14.44 4.36
C TYR A 239 -6.06 13.76 3.00
N VAL A 240 -5.24 14.24 2.08
CA VAL A 240 -5.07 13.66 0.74
C VAL A 240 -3.64 13.14 0.67
N GLU A 241 -3.48 11.82 0.78
CA GLU A 241 -2.18 11.19 0.79
C GLU A 241 -1.66 10.94 -0.63
N PRO A 242 -0.45 11.42 -0.97
CA PRO A 242 0.19 11.03 -2.21
C PRO A 242 0.97 9.71 -2.05
N ASN A 243 0.94 8.85 -3.05
CA ASN A 243 1.81 7.66 -3.13
C ASN A 243 2.66 7.70 -4.41
N VAL A 244 3.54 6.72 -4.56
CA VAL A 244 4.45 6.60 -5.70
C VAL A 244 4.10 5.34 -6.46
N TRP A 245 3.70 5.46 -7.72
CA TRP A 245 3.50 4.31 -8.58
C TRP A 245 4.86 3.69 -8.92
N LEU A 246 5.00 2.41 -8.59
CA LEU A 246 6.07 1.55 -9.07
C LEU A 246 5.51 0.41 -9.91
N ARG A 247 6.31 -0.07 -10.84
CA ARG A 247 6.00 -1.22 -11.69
C ARG A 247 7.07 -2.29 -11.54
N HIS A 248 6.65 -3.49 -11.16
CA HIS A 248 7.47 -4.71 -11.21
C HIS A 248 7.18 -5.47 -12.50
N GLY A 249 8.21 -5.89 -13.23
CA GLY A 249 8.07 -6.64 -14.48
C GLY A 249 7.82 -5.79 -15.74
N GLY A 250 8.04 -6.39 -16.91
CA GLY A 250 8.09 -5.74 -18.23
C GLY A 250 9.51 -5.57 -18.77
N ASP A 251 9.63 -5.40 -20.09
CA ASP A 251 10.90 -5.20 -20.82
C ASP A 251 11.54 -3.83 -20.50
N GLY A 252 12.01 -3.67 -19.26
CA GLY A 252 12.80 -2.54 -18.77
C GLY A 252 14.15 -2.97 -18.20
N ALA A 253 14.40 -4.27 -18.08
CA ALA A 253 15.75 -4.79 -17.86
C ALA A 253 16.45 -4.84 -19.22
N ALA A 254 17.41 -3.93 -19.43
CA ALA A 254 18.28 -3.95 -20.60
C ALA A 254 18.80 -5.38 -20.85
N ARG A 255 18.60 -5.84 -22.09
CA ARG A 255 19.38 -6.94 -22.67
C ARG A 255 20.87 -6.56 -22.71
#